data_AF-A0AA39Z6N6-F1
#
_entry.id   AF-A0AA39Z6N6-F1
#
_cell.length_a   1.000
_cell.length_b   1.000
_cell.length_c   1.000
_cell.angle_alpha   90.00
_cell.angle_beta   90.00
_cell.angle_gamma   90.00
#
_symmetry.space_group_name_H-M   'P 1'
#
loop_
_entity.id
_entity.type
_entity.pdbx_description
1 polymer ?
#
loop_
_entity_poly.entity_id
_entity_poly.type
_entity_poly.pdbx_seq_one_letter_code
_entity_poly.pdbx_strand_id
1 'polypeptide(L)'
;MHFKPTLQALFAFHLLQTTTAAPASEITPRESTDIEARGECTWGFLCGVIKNDPKSNRSLKVTNDWPKRDSGAWEWIGIGGSSKAVMKDADGFYVPSGCRATSVDDVLVWDAGKWHKINDLQEYTVKIIC
;
A
#
# COMPACT_ATOMS: atom_id res chain seq x y z
N MET A 1 21.46 -9.25 68.33
CA MET A 1 20.19 -8.66 68.83
C MET A 1 19.30 -8.51 67.60
N HIS A 2 18.14 -9.20 67.53
CA HIS A 2 16.85 -8.76 68.11
C HIS A 2 16.39 -7.41 67.54
N PHE A 3 15.17 -7.22 67.00
CA PHE A 3 14.01 -8.10 66.81
C PHE A 3 13.17 -7.53 65.63
N LYS A 4 12.62 -8.37 64.75
CA LYS A 4 11.34 -8.10 64.04
C LYS A 4 10.21 -8.16 65.12
N PRO A 5 8.94 -7.66 64.96
CA PRO A 5 8.07 -8.03 63.82
C PRO A 5 6.81 -7.12 63.56
N THR A 6 5.84 -7.66 62.78
CA THR A 6 4.35 -7.46 62.87
C THR A 6 3.77 -6.04 62.64
N LEU A 7 2.52 -5.78 62.24
CA LEU A 7 1.34 -6.51 61.69
C LEU A 7 0.51 -5.44 60.88
N GLN A 8 -0.56 -5.69 60.12
CA GLN A 8 -1.35 -6.88 59.83
C GLN A 8 -1.89 -6.86 58.37
N ALA A 9 -2.39 -8.01 57.91
CA ALA A 9 -3.18 -8.23 56.71
C ALA A 9 -4.66 -7.80 56.87
N LEU A 10 -5.36 -7.58 55.75
CA LEU A 10 -6.81 -7.71 55.69
C LEU A 10 -7.26 -8.21 54.29
N PHE A 11 -7.96 -9.35 54.30
CA PHE A 11 -8.62 -9.97 53.15
C PHE A 11 -10.05 -9.43 53.00
N ALA A 12 -10.50 -9.18 51.76
CA ALA A 12 -11.85 -9.47 51.23
C ALA A 12 -11.87 -8.99 49.75
N PHE A 13 -12.11 -9.78 48.70
CA PHE A 13 -13.21 -10.71 48.39
C PHE A 13 -14.54 -9.98 48.10
N HIS A 14 -14.80 -9.64 46.83
CA HIS A 14 -15.91 -10.23 46.04
C HIS A 14 -15.88 -9.79 44.56
N LEU A 15 -16.40 -10.66 43.70
CA LEU A 15 -16.61 -10.42 42.27
C LEU A 15 -17.64 -9.31 42.04
N LEU A 16 -17.46 -8.57 40.94
CA LEU A 16 -18.57 -8.34 40.00
C LEU A 16 -18.01 -8.20 38.58
N GLN A 17 -18.26 -9.20 37.73
CA GLN A 17 -17.97 -9.11 36.30
C GLN A 17 -19.16 -8.42 35.62
N THR A 18 -19.00 -7.16 35.23
CA THR A 18 -19.94 -6.50 34.30
C THR A 18 -19.36 -6.50 32.90
N THR A 19 -19.63 -7.57 32.15
CA THR A 19 -19.39 -7.61 30.70
C THR A 19 -20.41 -6.73 30.00
N THR A 20 -20.09 -5.43 29.87
CA THR A 20 -20.81 -4.55 28.94
C THR A 20 -20.47 -4.98 27.52
N ALA A 21 -21.38 -5.70 26.88
CA ALA A 21 -21.32 -5.92 25.43
C ALA A 21 -21.50 -4.56 24.73
N ALA A 22 -20.40 -3.99 24.23
CA ALA A 22 -20.47 -2.82 23.35
C ALA A 22 -21.21 -3.22 22.07
N PRO A 23 -22.05 -2.33 21.50
CA PRO A 23 -22.81 -2.64 20.29
C PRO A 23 -21.86 -2.96 19.14
N ALA A 24 -22.22 -3.98 18.34
CA ALA A 24 -21.54 -4.28 17.09
C ALA A 24 -21.55 -3.03 16.22
N SER A 25 -20.37 -2.48 15.92
CA SER A 25 -20.26 -1.39 14.96
C SER A 25 -20.59 -1.94 13.58
N GLU A 26 -21.71 -1.43 13.09
CA GLU A 26 -22.23 -1.58 11.74
C GLU A 26 -21.11 -1.49 10.70
N ILE A 27 -21.13 -2.39 9.71
CA ILE A 27 -20.20 -2.31 8.58
C ILE A 27 -20.67 -1.14 7.72
N THR A 28 -20.18 0.06 8.03
CA THR A 28 -20.41 1.24 7.19
C THR A 28 -19.97 0.89 5.78
N PRO A 29 -20.84 1.01 4.76
CA PRO A 29 -20.45 0.82 3.38
C PRO A 29 -19.24 1.70 3.09
N ARG A 30 -18.16 1.07 2.64
CA ARG A 30 -16.90 1.73 2.27
C ARG A 30 -17.24 2.90 1.37
N GLU A 31 -16.90 4.11 1.82
CA GLU A 31 -16.96 5.30 0.97
C GLU A 31 -16.03 5.04 -0.21
N SER A 32 -16.62 4.64 -1.34
CA SER A 32 -15.98 4.77 -2.63
C SER A 32 -15.97 6.26 -2.90
N THR A 33 -14.97 6.95 -2.34
CA THR A 33 -14.41 8.10 -3.03
C THR A 33 -13.97 7.53 -4.37
N ASP A 34 -14.82 7.67 -5.38
CA ASP A 34 -14.46 7.32 -6.75
C ASP A 34 -13.23 8.17 -7.06
N ILE A 35 -12.06 7.53 -7.02
CA ILE A 35 -10.79 8.23 -7.15
C ILE A 35 -10.80 8.77 -8.57
N GLU A 36 -11.03 10.09 -8.69
CA GLU A 36 -11.11 10.73 -9.98
C GLU A 36 -9.77 10.55 -10.67
N ALA A 37 -9.75 9.58 -11.60
CA ALA A 37 -8.51 9.02 -12.10
C ALA A 37 -7.74 10.12 -12.86
N ARG A 38 -6.58 10.47 -12.32
CA ARG A 38 -5.71 11.55 -12.80
C ARG A 38 -4.81 11.05 -13.93
N GLY A 39 -4.35 11.95 -14.81
CA GLY A 39 -3.49 11.63 -15.95
C GLY A 39 -4.13 11.94 -17.32
N GLU A 40 -3.28 12.14 -18.31
CA GLU A 40 -3.62 12.36 -19.72
C GLU A 40 -3.02 11.22 -20.56
N CYS A 41 -3.78 10.67 -21.51
CA CYS A 41 -3.30 9.60 -22.40
C CYS A 41 -3.16 10.11 -23.84
N THR A 42 -2.19 9.59 -24.59
CA THR A 42 -2.12 9.80 -26.05
C THR A 42 -3.46 9.44 -26.71
N TRP A 43 -4.04 10.45 -27.36
CA TRP A 43 -5.31 10.35 -28.09
C TRP A 43 -6.50 9.84 -27.25
N GLY A 44 -6.46 10.00 -25.92
CA GLY A 44 -7.59 9.77 -25.01
C GLY A 44 -7.92 8.31 -24.68
N PHE A 45 -7.28 7.33 -25.32
CA PHE A 45 -7.46 5.90 -25.01
C PHE A 45 -6.15 5.07 -25.02
N LEU A 46 -5.03 5.65 -25.44
CA LEU A 46 -3.73 4.97 -25.49
C LEU A 46 -2.90 5.38 -24.27
N CYS A 47 -3.12 4.70 -23.14
CA CYS A 47 -2.50 5.05 -21.87
C CYS A 47 -1.33 4.11 -21.50
N GLY A 48 -0.38 4.58 -20.71
CA GLY A 48 0.57 3.76 -19.96
C GLY A 48 -0.12 3.03 -18.80
N VAL A 49 0.33 1.81 -18.49
CA VAL A 49 -0.32 0.94 -17.49
C VAL A 49 0.68 0.14 -16.69
N ILE A 50 0.59 0.22 -15.36
CA ILE A 50 1.28 -0.69 -14.44
C ILE A 50 0.29 -1.60 -13.72
N LYS A 51 0.68 -2.87 -13.63
CA LYS A 51 0.11 -3.88 -12.74
C LYS A 51 1.18 -4.34 -11.76
N ASN A 52 0.79 -4.59 -10.52
CA ASN A 52 1.66 -5.20 -9.52
C ASN A 52 1.39 -6.71 -9.50
N ASP A 53 2.40 -7.54 -9.74
CA ASP A 53 2.22 -8.98 -9.86
C ASP A 53 1.67 -9.59 -8.55
N PRO A 54 0.76 -10.60 -8.59
CA PRO A 54 0.29 -11.28 -7.38
C PRO A 54 1.38 -11.98 -6.55
N LYS A 55 2.55 -12.24 -7.12
CA LYS A 55 3.72 -12.83 -6.44
C LYS A 55 4.66 -11.77 -5.85
N SER A 56 4.38 -10.48 -6.03
CA SER A 56 5.07 -9.41 -5.32
C SER A 56 4.85 -9.52 -3.81
N ASN A 57 5.81 -9.07 -3.01
CA ASN A 57 5.67 -9.00 -1.55
C ASN A 57 5.44 -7.56 -1.03
N ARG A 58 5.26 -6.59 -1.93
CA ARG A 58 5.04 -5.18 -1.60
C ARG A 58 4.05 -4.50 -2.55
N SER A 59 3.34 -3.50 -2.04
CA SER A 59 2.66 -2.50 -2.87
C SER A 59 3.66 -1.72 -3.74
N LEU A 60 3.24 -1.31 -4.93
CA LEU A 60 4.05 -0.58 -5.88
C LEU A 60 3.59 0.88 -5.95
N LYS A 61 4.53 1.81 -6.00
CA LYS A 61 4.25 3.25 -6.11
C LYS A 61 4.25 3.67 -7.58
N VAL A 62 3.19 4.29 -8.03
CA VAL A 62 2.97 4.74 -9.42
C VAL A 62 2.71 6.24 -9.47
N THR A 63 2.96 6.87 -10.62
CA THR A 63 2.76 8.31 -10.86
C THR A 63 2.21 8.57 -12.25
N ASN A 64 1.47 9.67 -12.37
CA ASN A 64 0.90 10.23 -13.61
C ASN A 64 1.43 11.65 -13.89
N ASP A 65 2.60 11.99 -13.33
CA ASP A 65 3.24 13.30 -13.47
C ASP A 65 4.71 13.11 -13.87
N TRP A 66 5.00 12.93 -15.16
CA TRP A 66 6.37 12.89 -15.66
C TRP A 66 6.76 14.19 -16.40
N PRO A 67 7.93 14.80 -16.10
CA PRO A 67 9.03 14.29 -15.28
C PRO A 67 8.93 14.60 -13.78
N LYS A 68 7.89 15.29 -13.29
CA LYS A 68 7.86 15.85 -11.93
C LYS A 68 7.43 14.86 -10.83
N ARG A 69 7.44 13.54 -11.09
CA ARG A 69 7.16 12.35 -10.23
C ARG A 69 7.38 12.44 -8.71
N ASP A 70 8.25 13.32 -8.25
CA ASP A 70 8.50 13.60 -6.83
C ASP A 70 7.61 14.74 -6.26
N SER A 71 6.70 15.30 -7.06
CA SER A 71 5.76 16.41 -6.75
C SER A 71 4.71 16.09 -5.70
N GLY A 72 4.52 14.80 -5.39
CA GLY A 72 3.42 14.30 -4.58
C GLY A 72 2.27 13.70 -5.39
N ALA A 73 2.26 13.85 -6.72
CA ALA A 73 1.30 13.19 -7.61
C ALA A 73 1.65 11.71 -7.83
N TRP A 74 1.44 10.89 -6.79
CA TRP A 74 1.68 9.45 -6.82
C TRP A 74 0.62 8.71 -6.01
N GLU A 75 0.40 7.45 -6.37
CA GLU A 75 -0.51 6.55 -5.69
C GLU A 75 0.15 5.19 -5.42
N TRP A 76 -0.41 4.42 -4.50
CA TRP A 76 0.00 3.03 -4.24
C TRP A 76 -0.99 2.05 -4.85
N ILE A 77 -0.48 1.08 -5.60
CA ILE A 77 -1.25 -0.09 -6.00
C ILE A 77 -0.85 -1.31 -5.15
N GLY A 78 -1.85 -1.98 -4.58
CA GLY A 78 -1.65 -3.21 -3.81
C GLY A 78 -1.11 -4.36 -4.66
N ILE A 79 -0.70 -5.45 -4.01
CA ILE A 79 -0.28 -6.70 -4.67
C ILE A 79 -1.46 -7.23 -5.51
N GLY A 80 -1.20 -7.64 -6.76
CA GLY A 80 -2.25 -8.00 -7.73
C GLY A 80 -3.05 -6.83 -8.30
N GLY A 81 -2.76 -5.58 -7.89
CA GLY A 81 -3.49 -4.38 -8.30
C GLY A 81 -3.05 -3.82 -9.66
N SER A 82 -3.80 -2.83 -10.14
CA SER A 82 -3.56 -2.10 -11.40
C SER A 82 -3.66 -0.60 -11.19
N SER A 83 -2.77 0.17 -11.81
CA SER A 83 -2.80 1.64 -11.88
C SER A 83 -4.14 2.18 -12.37
N LYS A 84 -4.84 1.47 -13.27
CA LYS A 84 -6.19 1.82 -13.75
C LYS A 84 -7.26 1.96 -12.65
N ALA A 85 -7.00 1.46 -11.44
CA ALA A 85 -7.89 1.62 -10.29
C ALA A 85 -7.71 2.95 -9.53
N VAL A 86 -6.64 3.71 -9.82
CA VAL A 86 -6.27 4.95 -9.10
C VAL A 86 -5.89 6.12 -10.04
N MET A 87 -5.52 5.84 -11.30
CA MET A 87 -5.13 6.82 -12.32
C MET A 87 -5.50 6.33 -13.72
N LYS A 88 -5.71 7.26 -14.67
CA LYS A 88 -6.05 6.92 -16.08
C LYS A 88 -4.83 6.46 -16.84
N ASP A 89 -3.74 7.18 -16.64
CA ASP A 89 -2.42 6.92 -17.19
C ASP A 89 -1.40 6.79 -16.05
N ALA A 90 -0.41 5.93 -16.25
CA ALA A 90 0.73 5.77 -15.38
C ALA A 90 2.02 6.05 -16.19
N ASP A 91 2.56 7.26 -16.05
CA ASP A 91 3.81 7.69 -16.67
C ASP A 91 5.05 7.05 -16.04
N GLY A 92 4.92 6.45 -14.85
CA GLY A 92 6.06 5.81 -14.19
C GLY A 92 5.74 5.09 -12.88
N PHE A 93 6.74 4.37 -12.40
CA PHE A 93 6.70 3.67 -11.11
C PHE A 93 8.05 3.74 -10.39
N TYR A 94 8.03 3.61 -9.07
CA TYR A 94 9.24 3.67 -8.24
C TYR A 94 9.62 2.28 -7.72
N VAL A 95 10.88 1.90 -7.94
CA VAL A 95 11.48 0.71 -7.32
C VAL A 95 12.27 1.16 -6.08
N PRO A 96 11.85 0.79 -4.85
CA PRO A 96 12.58 1.18 -3.64
C PRO A 96 13.97 0.55 -3.55
N SER A 97 14.90 1.24 -2.89
CA SER A 97 16.22 0.71 -2.56
C SER A 97 16.12 -0.59 -1.76
N GLY A 98 16.98 -1.56 -2.07
CA GLY A 98 16.97 -2.89 -1.44
C GLY A 98 15.96 -3.88 -2.05
N CYS A 99 15.08 -3.45 -2.95
CA CYS A 99 14.17 -4.33 -3.67
C CYS A 99 14.73 -4.76 -5.03
N ARG A 100 14.25 -5.89 -5.54
CA ARG A 100 14.37 -6.32 -6.94
C ARG A 100 13.00 -6.16 -7.62
N ALA A 101 12.97 -5.50 -8.78
CA ALA A 101 11.79 -5.40 -9.62
C ALA A 101 12.05 -6.00 -11.00
N THR A 102 11.16 -6.89 -11.45
CA THR A 102 11.26 -7.57 -12.76
C THR A 102 9.89 -7.74 -13.41
N SER A 103 9.86 -8.02 -14.71
CA SER A 103 8.64 -8.50 -15.36
C SER A 103 8.26 -9.90 -14.87
N VAL A 104 7.04 -10.33 -15.15
CA VAL A 104 6.51 -11.65 -14.71
C VAL A 104 7.41 -12.80 -15.14
N ASP A 105 7.96 -12.70 -16.35
CA ASP A 105 8.88 -13.63 -17.02
C ASP A 105 10.38 -13.36 -16.73
N ASP A 106 10.70 -12.39 -15.88
CA ASP A 106 12.06 -11.96 -15.51
C ASP A 106 12.95 -11.47 -16.67
N VAL A 107 12.36 -11.17 -17.84
CA VAL A 107 13.07 -10.64 -19.02
C VAL A 107 13.46 -9.16 -18.86
N LEU A 108 12.58 -8.35 -18.27
CA LEU A 108 12.86 -6.97 -17.93
C LEU A 108 13.27 -6.88 -16.46
N VAL A 109 14.31 -6.09 -16.19
CA VAL A 109 14.83 -5.83 -14.85
C VAL A 109 14.94 -4.32 -14.67
N TRP A 110 14.45 -3.81 -13.53
CA TRP A 110 14.44 -2.39 -13.21
C TRP A 110 15.28 -2.11 -11.97
N ASP A 111 16.28 -1.23 -12.09
CA ASP A 111 17.19 -0.91 -10.98
C ASP A 111 16.48 -0.31 -9.77
N ALA A 112 16.97 -0.66 -8.59
CA ALA A 112 16.47 -0.17 -7.31
C ALA A 112 16.82 1.31 -7.04
N GLY A 113 16.06 1.93 -6.14
CA GLY A 113 16.30 3.28 -5.63
C GLY A 113 15.94 4.42 -6.60
N LYS A 114 15.16 4.15 -7.64
CA LYS A 114 14.76 5.18 -8.62
C LYS A 114 13.38 4.96 -9.23
N TRP A 115 12.89 6.01 -9.85
CA TRP A 115 11.73 6.00 -10.73
C TRP A 115 12.10 5.50 -12.12
N HIS A 116 11.20 4.75 -12.74
CA HIS A 116 11.28 4.29 -14.12
C HIS A 116 10.12 4.87 -14.92
N LYS A 117 10.44 5.43 -16.09
CA LYS A 117 9.44 5.98 -17.01
C LYS A 117 8.72 4.86 -17.74
N ILE A 118 7.44 5.06 -17.98
CA ILE A 118 6.59 4.34 -18.90
C ILE A 118 6.14 5.34 -19.96
N ASN A 119 5.90 4.86 -21.17
CA ASN A 119 5.26 5.64 -22.21
C ASN A 119 3.87 5.08 -22.46
N ASP A 120 3.00 5.93 -22.96
CA ASP A 120 1.72 5.60 -23.60
C ASP A 120 1.84 4.32 -24.44
N LEU A 121 0.78 3.50 -24.48
CA LEU A 121 0.74 2.14 -25.07
C LEU A 121 1.53 1.05 -24.32
N GLN A 122 2.39 1.38 -23.35
CA GLN A 122 3.14 0.36 -22.62
C GLN A 122 2.36 -0.15 -21.40
N GLU A 123 2.08 -1.45 -21.36
CA GLU A 123 1.60 -2.13 -20.17
C GLU A 123 2.69 -3.05 -19.60
N TYR A 124 3.07 -2.83 -18.33
CA TYR A 124 3.97 -3.73 -17.60
C TYR A 124 3.29 -4.32 -16.37
N THR A 125 3.48 -5.63 -16.18
CA THR A 125 3.20 -6.27 -14.88
C THR A 125 4.52 -6.46 -14.16
N VAL A 126 4.68 -5.77 -13.04
CA VAL A 126 5.93 -5.66 -12.27
C VAL A 126 5.84 -6.54 -11.03
N LYS A 127 6.75 -7.50 -10.93
CA LYS A 127 6.98 -8.34 -9.75
C LYS A 127 8.05 -7.67 -8.89
N ILE A 128 7.67 -7.23 -7.68
CA ILE A 128 8.57 -6.56 -6.73
C ILE A 128 8.78 -7.41 -5.47
N ILE A 129 10.06 -7.69 -5.17
CA ILE A 129 10.50 -8.45 -4.00
C ILE A 129 11.53 -7.62 -3.22
N CYS A 130 11.28 -7.41 -1.94
CA CYS A 130 12.20 -6.79 -0.97
C CYS A 130 12.38 -7.72 0.24
#